data_AF-A0A2S3UAJ0-F1
#
_entry.id   AF-A0A2S3UAJ0-F1
#
_cell.length_a   1.000
_cell.length_b   1.000
_cell.length_c   1.000
_cell.angle_alpha   90.00
_cell.angle_beta   90.00
_cell.angle_gamma   90.00
#
_symmetry.space_group_name_H-M   'P 1'
#
loop_
_entity.id
_entity.type
_entity.pdbx_description
1 polymer ?
#
loop_
_entity_poly.entity_id
_entity_poly.type
_entity_poly.pdbx_seq_one_letter_code
_entity_poly.pdbx_strand_id
1 'polypeptide(L)'
;MFNGVGKQTPVILRFSQVAGEKGYPDTVRDVRGFALKFYTQAGNYDIVGNNTPVFFVNDPLKFPDFIHSQKRDPKTNRRTQNMQWDFWAHSPESLHQVTYLMGDRGLPASYRTMNGYGSHTFKWVNQDSQQFWVKYHFISDQGVKNMTAKAAEKAMVQNVDTCKMTYMTQFKNKIIRHGPCMFKSFHMKKA
;
A
#
# COMPACT_ATOMS: atom_id res chain seq x y z
N MET A 1 12.92 -2.39 18.67
CA MET A 1 12.25 -3.25 17.67
C MET A 1 13.09 -4.47 17.31
N PHE A 2 14.36 -4.33 16.93
CA PHE A 2 15.22 -5.43 16.45
C PHE A 2 16.41 -5.78 17.36
N ASN A 3 16.18 -5.96 18.67
CA ASN A 3 17.24 -6.23 19.65
C ASN A 3 17.15 -7.63 20.31
N GLY A 4 16.74 -8.64 19.55
CA GLY A 4 16.68 -10.02 20.01
C GLY A 4 15.84 -10.90 19.08
N VAL A 5 16.36 -12.08 18.72
CA VAL A 5 15.61 -13.07 17.92
C VAL A 5 14.39 -13.54 18.71
N GLY A 6 13.24 -13.62 18.07
CA GLY A 6 11.98 -14.03 18.70
C GLY A 6 11.27 -12.94 19.52
N LYS A 7 11.87 -11.74 19.68
CA LYS A 7 11.20 -10.61 20.34
C LYS A 7 9.93 -10.21 19.59
N GLN A 8 8.81 -10.22 20.29
CA GLN A 8 7.54 -9.73 19.77
C GLN A 8 7.39 -8.23 20.04
N THR A 9 6.93 -7.48 19.05
CA THR A 9 6.60 -6.05 19.17
C THR A 9 5.14 -5.87 18.77
N PRO A 10 4.28 -5.29 19.62
CA PRO A 10 2.90 -5.00 19.23
C PRO A 10 2.87 -4.04 18.03
N VAL A 11 1.93 -4.28 17.11
CA VAL A 11 1.76 -3.46 15.90
C VAL A 11 0.29 -3.16 15.63
N ILE A 12 0.04 -2.05 14.95
CA ILE A 12 -1.21 -1.80 14.24
C ILE A 12 -0.92 -1.61 12.75
N LEU A 13 -1.73 -2.26 11.90
CA LEU A 13 -1.68 -2.17 10.45
C LEU A 13 -2.95 -1.51 9.94
N ARG A 14 -2.81 -0.46 9.14
CA ARG A 14 -3.91 0.18 8.43
C ARG A 14 -3.69 0.07 6.92
N PHE A 15 -4.68 -0.49 6.24
CA PHE A 15 -4.79 -0.42 4.79
C PHE A 15 -5.67 0.75 4.37
N SER A 16 -5.43 1.29 3.18
CA SER A 16 -6.29 2.32 2.61
C SER A 16 -6.22 2.36 1.08
N GLN A 17 -7.08 3.17 0.50
CA GLN A 17 -6.94 3.69 -0.85
C GLN A 17 -6.23 5.05 -0.80
N VAL A 18 -5.95 5.65 -1.96
CA VAL A 18 -5.24 6.94 -2.05
C VAL A 18 -6.16 8.03 -2.58
N ALA A 19 -6.73 7.82 -3.78
CA ALA A 19 -7.46 8.89 -4.46
C ALA A 19 -8.90 9.05 -3.92
N GLY A 20 -9.48 7.98 -3.37
CA GLY A 20 -10.86 7.89 -2.93
C GLY A 20 -11.25 8.75 -1.73
N GLU A 21 -12.52 9.16 -1.68
CA GLU A 21 -13.15 9.72 -0.48
C GLU A 21 -13.71 8.61 0.44
N LYS A 22 -14.28 8.98 1.59
CA LYS A 22 -15.03 8.02 2.42
C LYS A 22 -16.25 7.53 1.63
N GLY A 23 -16.38 6.20 1.47
CA GLY A 23 -17.40 5.58 0.62
C GLY A 23 -16.91 5.22 -0.79
N TYR A 24 -15.64 5.50 -1.11
CA TYR A 24 -15.03 5.05 -2.36
C TYR A 24 -14.95 3.51 -2.42
N PRO A 25 -15.35 2.87 -3.53
CA PRO A 25 -15.38 1.41 -3.59
C PRO A 25 -13.99 0.79 -3.54
N ASP A 26 -13.82 -0.25 -2.72
CA ASP A 26 -12.57 -0.96 -2.46
C ASP A 26 -11.89 -1.53 -3.73
N THR A 27 -12.67 -1.79 -4.77
CA THR A 27 -12.24 -2.46 -6.01
C THR A 27 -11.95 -1.49 -7.15
N VAL A 28 -11.98 -0.17 -6.92
CA VAL A 28 -11.47 0.77 -7.92
C VAL A 28 -9.94 0.65 -8.02
N ARG A 29 -9.41 0.76 -9.25
CA ARG A 29 -7.97 0.76 -9.52
C ARG A 29 -7.31 1.91 -8.78
N ASP A 30 -6.36 1.60 -7.91
CA ASP A 30 -5.69 2.59 -7.06
C ASP A 30 -4.41 1.97 -6.47
N VAL A 31 -3.52 2.80 -5.94
CA VAL A 31 -2.52 2.33 -5.00
C VAL A 31 -3.21 1.97 -3.68
N ARG A 32 -2.71 0.96 -2.98
CA ARG A 32 -3.18 0.65 -1.62
C ARG A 32 -2.15 1.11 -0.61
N GLY A 33 -2.58 1.92 0.35
CA GLY A 33 -1.78 2.30 1.51
C GLY A 33 -1.52 1.08 2.39
N PHE A 34 -0.31 1.00 2.92
CA PHE A 34 0.16 -0.05 3.83
C PHE A 34 0.96 0.63 4.95
N ALA A 35 0.28 1.00 6.03
CA ALA A 35 0.89 1.72 7.15
C ALA A 35 0.99 0.83 8.38
N LEU A 36 2.22 0.60 8.86
CA LEU A 36 2.51 -0.11 10.10
C LEU A 36 3.02 0.85 11.16
N LYS A 37 2.46 0.76 12.36
CA LYS A 37 2.99 1.40 13.57
C LYS A 37 3.44 0.32 14.54
N PHE A 38 4.70 0.41 14.97
CA PHE A 38 5.32 -0.49 15.94
C PHE A 38 5.42 0.22 17.28
N TYR A 39 4.87 -0.38 18.33
CA TYR A 39 4.93 0.14 19.69
C TYR A 39 6.19 -0.38 20.38
N THR A 40 7.28 0.39 20.31
CA THR A 40 8.58 -0.03 20.82
C THR A 40 8.89 0.62 22.18
N GLN A 41 9.85 0.04 22.91
CA GLN A 41 10.36 0.62 24.16
C GLN A 41 11.06 1.99 23.96
N ALA A 42 11.48 2.32 22.73
CA ALA A 42 12.12 3.58 22.38
C ALA A 42 11.14 4.58 21.73
N GLY A 43 9.83 4.33 21.83
CA GLY A 43 8.79 5.11 21.19
C GLY A 43 8.17 4.41 19.97
N ASN A 44 7.22 5.10 19.33
CA ASN A 44 6.52 4.58 18.16
C ASN A 44 7.39 4.67 16.91
N TYR A 45 7.43 3.59 16.14
CA TYR A 45 8.11 3.56 14.85
C TYR A 45 7.09 3.31 13.75
N ASP A 46 6.94 4.26 12.82
CA ASP A 46 5.95 4.19 11.75
C ASP A 46 6.64 3.92 10.41
N ILE A 47 6.20 2.87 9.72
CA ILE A 47 6.55 2.60 8.33
C ILE A 47 5.30 2.85 7.51
N VAL A 48 5.24 4.03 6.90
CA VAL A 48 4.12 4.49 6.09
C VAL A 48 4.44 4.23 4.62
N GLY A 49 3.92 3.12 4.11
CA GLY A 49 4.23 2.62 2.78
C GLY A 49 3.00 2.38 1.93
N ASN A 50 3.21 1.71 0.80
CA ASN A 50 2.18 1.33 -0.17
C ASN A 50 2.32 -0.15 -0.55
N ASN A 51 1.38 -0.67 -1.34
CA ASN A 51 1.48 -1.97 -1.98
C ASN A 51 2.38 -1.99 -3.25
N THR A 52 3.11 -0.89 -3.49
CA THR A 52 4.03 -0.70 -4.62
C THR A 52 5.40 -0.25 -4.09
N PRO A 53 6.51 -0.68 -4.71
CA PRO A 53 7.87 -0.32 -4.25
C PRO A 53 8.36 1.05 -4.76
N VAL A 54 7.63 1.67 -5.69
CA VAL A 54 7.93 2.97 -6.30
C VAL A 54 6.69 3.88 -6.23
N PHE A 55 6.83 5.14 -6.67
CA PHE A 55 5.76 6.12 -6.65
C PHE A 55 5.74 6.99 -7.91
N PHE A 56 4.68 7.79 -8.09
CA PHE A 56 4.41 8.55 -9.32
C PHE A 56 5.30 9.77 -9.52
N VAL A 57 5.81 10.35 -8.43
CA VAL A 57 6.60 11.58 -8.45
C VAL A 57 7.88 11.37 -7.64
N ASN A 58 8.96 11.99 -8.08
CA ASN A 58 10.24 12.06 -7.37
C ASN A 58 10.55 13.47 -6.83
N ASP A 59 9.71 14.46 -7.15
CA ASP A 59 9.74 15.82 -6.62
C ASP A 59 8.54 16.02 -5.67
N PRO A 60 8.75 16.38 -4.38
CA PRO A 60 7.66 16.61 -3.45
C PRO A 60 6.76 17.79 -3.83
N LEU A 61 7.25 18.78 -4.58
CA LEU A 61 6.46 19.93 -5.00
C LEU A 61 5.33 19.54 -5.96
N LYS A 62 5.49 18.44 -6.72
CA LYS A 62 4.47 17.93 -7.65
C LYS A 62 3.36 17.14 -6.94
N PHE A 63 3.49 16.82 -5.66
CA PHE A 63 2.54 15.94 -4.96
C PHE A 63 1.11 16.51 -4.90
N PRO A 64 0.88 17.81 -4.60
CA PRO A 64 -0.46 18.39 -4.64
C PRO A 64 -1.09 18.31 -6.04
N ASP A 65 -0.35 18.67 -7.09
CA ASP A 65 -0.82 18.62 -8.48
C ASP A 65 -1.14 17.19 -8.92
N PHE A 66 -0.26 16.24 -8.55
CA PHE A 66 -0.52 14.82 -8.73
C PHE A 66 -1.83 14.43 -8.06
N ILE A 67 -2.01 14.70 -6.76
CA ILE A 67 -3.23 14.29 -6.05
C ILE A 67 -4.49 14.97 -6.61
N HIS A 68 -4.43 16.23 -7.01
CA HIS A 68 -5.55 16.92 -7.67
C HIS A 68 -5.95 16.22 -8.97
N SER A 69 -4.98 15.81 -9.79
CA SER A 69 -5.27 15.08 -11.05
C SER A 69 -5.88 13.68 -10.83
N GLN A 70 -5.69 13.07 -9.66
CA GLN A 70 -6.30 11.77 -9.32
C GLN A 70 -7.71 11.89 -8.72
N LYS A 71 -8.16 13.11 -8.39
CA LYS A 71 -9.41 13.36 -7.64
C LYS A 71 -10.53 13.83 -8.58
N ARG A 72 -11.38 14.72 -8.10
CA ARG A 72 -12.56 15.21 -8.80
C ARG A 72 -12.20 16.50 -9.51
N ASP A 73 -12.72 16.66 -10.72
CA ASP A 73 -12.66 17.91 -11.45
C ASP A 73 -13.33 19.03 -10.61
N PRO A 74 -12.65 20.18 -10.40
CA PRO A 74 -13.13 21.22 -9.49
C PRO A 74 -14.40 21.92 -10.01
N LYS A 75 -14.67 21.89 -11.32
CA LYS A 75 -15.85 22.53 -11.91
C LYS A 75 -17.11 21.66 -11.80
N THR A 76 -16.96 20.35 -11.99
CA THR A 76 -18.07 19.40 -12.13
C THR A 76 -18.22 18.46 -10.93
N ASN A 77 -17.20 18.39 -10.07
CA ASN A 77 -17.08 17.45 -8.96
C ASN A 77 -17.14 15.96 -9.41
N ARG A 78 -16.87 15.68 -10.69
CA ARG A 78 -16.85 14.33 -11.28
C ARG A 78 -15.41 13.82 -11.38
N ARG A 79 -15.24 12.50 -11.30
CA ARG A 79 -13.96 11.88 -11.66
C ARG A 79 -13.83 11.86 -13.18
N THR A 80 -12.64 12.17 -13.66
CA THR A 80 -12.29 12.11 -15.08
C THR A 80 -10.90 11.50 -15.22
N GLN A 81 -10.71 10.74 -16.28
CA GLN A 81 -9.41 10.19 -16.64
C GLN A 81 -8.55 11.26 -17.34
N ASN A 82 -9.14 12.32 -17.88
CA ASN A 82 -8.42 13.33 -18.65
C ASN A 82 -7.34 14.03 -17.81
N MET A 83 -7.68 14.51 -16.61
CA MET A 83 -6.71 15.17 -15.71
C MET A 83 -5.59 14.20 -15.29
N GLN A 84 -5.94 12.95 -15.01
CA GLN A 84 -5.00 11.91 -14.60
C GLN A 84 -3.97 11.61 -15.71
N TRP A 85 -4.44 11.38 -16.94
CA TRP A 85 -3.57 11.13 -18.09
C TRP A 85 -2.79 12.38 -18.52
N ASP A 86 -3.38 13.57 -18.42
CA ASP A 86 -2.70 14.83 -18.69
C ASP A 86 -1.48 15.04 -17.78
N PHE A 87 -1.66 14.83 -16.46
CA PHE A 87 -0.54 14.90 -15.52
C PHE A 87 0.55 13.87 -15.84
N TRP A 88 0.17 12.61 -16.09
CA TRP A 88 1.14 11.54 -16.38
C TRP A 88 1.88 11.76 -17.71
N ALA A 89 1.21 12.26 -18.74
CA ALA A 89 1.82 12.57 -20.04
C ALA A 89 2.91 13.65 -19.92
N HIS A 90 2.76 14.58 -18.97
CA HIS A 90 3.74 15.65 -18.69
C HIS A 90 4.67 15.31 -17.51
N SER A 91 4.61 14.09 -16.98
CA SER A 91 5.41 13.63 -15.84
C SER A 91 6.03 12.27 -16.16
N PRO A 92 7.05 12.21 -17.05
CA PRO A 92 7.61 10.95 -17.54
C PRO A 92 8.20 10.08 -16.42
N GLU A 93 8.62 10.67 -15.29
CA GLU A 93 9.07 9.93 -14.10
C GLU A 93 8.00 9.01 -13.51
N SER A 94 6.72 9.27 -13.81
CA SER A 94 5.58 8.48 -13.32
C SER A 94 5.43 7.13 -14.02
N LEU A 95 6.03 6.95 -15.21
CA LEU A 95 5.75 5.83 -16.12
C LEU A 95 5.89 4.45 -15.47
N HIS A 96 6.91 4.26 -14.63
CA HIS A 96 7.12 2.98 -13.93
C HIS A 96 5.95 2.68 -12.98
N GLN A 97 5.53 3.66 -12.19
CA GLN A 97 4.41 3.49 -11.27
C GLN A 97 3.06 3.39 -12.02
N VAL A 98 2.89 4.11 -13.14
CA VAL A 98 1.70 3.96 -14.01
C VAL A 98 1.61 2.55 -14.56
N THR A 99 2.73 1.97 -15.01
CA THR A 99 2.78 0.56 -15.48
C THR A 99 2.34 -0.41 -14.38
N TYR A 100 2.80 -0.20 -13.14
CA TYR A 100 2.40 -1.00 -11.99
C TYR A 100 0.91 -0.84 -11.65
N LEU A 101 0.41 0.40 -11.66
CA LEU A 101 -0.98 0.73 -11.37
C LEU A 101 -1.93 0.17 -12.42
N MET A 102 -1.58 0.26 -13.70
CA MET A 102 -2.43 -0.17 -14.81
C MET A 102 -2.39 -1.69 -15.04
N GLY A 103 -1.33 -2.37 -14.59
CA GLY A 103 -1.26 -3.82 -14.51
C GLY A 103 -2.19 -4.42 -13.43
N ASP A 104 -2.18 -5.75 -13.30
CA ASP A 104 -3.09 -6.47 -12.41
C ASP A 104 -2.98 -6.04 -10.93
N ARG A 105 -1.79 -5.62 -10.50
CA ARG A 105 -1.53 -5.23 -9.09
C ARG A 105 -2.25 -3.95 -8.65
N GLY A 106 -2.80 -3.17 -9.58
CA GLY A 106 -3.69 -2.04 -9.26
C GLY A 106 -5.08 -2.46 -8.79
N LEU A 107 -5.43 -3.74 -8.93
CA LEU A 107 -6.69 -4.34 -8.52
C LEU A 107 -6.44 -5.56 -7.62
N PRO A 108 -5.89 -5.39 -6.41
CA PRO A 108 -5.67 -6.51 -5.51
C PRO A 108 -6.99 -7.18 -5.11
N ALA A 109 -7.00 -8.51 -5.04
CA ALA A 109 -8.19 -9.29 -4.67
C ALA A 109 -8.61 -9.12 -3.21
N SER A 110 -7.64 -8.81 -2.34
CA SER A 110 -7.83 -8.54 -0.92
C SER A 110 -6.58 -7.85 -0.36
N TYR A 111 -6.74 -7.11 0.74
CA TYR A 111 -5.62 -6.56 1.49
C TYR A 111 -4.64 -7.64 2.03
N ARG A 112 -5.09 -8.90 2.16
CA ARG A 112 -4.24 -10.02 2.58
C ARG A 112 -3.35 -10.55 1.47
N THR A 113 -3.75 -10.37 0.21
CA THR A 113 -3.08 -10.96 -0.95
C THR A 113 -2.33 -9.91 -1.76
N MET A 114 -1.73 -8.95 -1.05
CA MET A 114 -0.85 -7.94 -1.61
C MET A 114 0.36 -7.77 -0.68
N ASN A 115 1.47 -7.35 -1.25
CA ASN A 115 2.65 -6.99 -0.47
C ASN A 115 2.53 -5.55 0.06
N GLY A 116 3.35 -5.21 1.03
CA GLY A 116 3.65 -3.84 1.45
C GLY A 116 5.10 -3.50 1.20
N TYR A 117 5.38 -2.24 0.93
CA TYR A 117 6.73 -1.72 0.72
C TYR A 117 6.84 -0.35 1.38
N GLY A 118 7.99 -0.03 1.96
CA GLY A 118 8.24 1.31 2.52
C GLY A 118 8.38 2.42 1.46
N SER A 119 8.38 2.06 0.17
CA SER A 119 8.60 2.92 -1.01
C SER A 119 9.99 3.58 -1.05
N HIS A 120 10.29 4.43 -0.07
CA HIS A 120 11.52 5.21 0.01
C HIS A 120 12.70 4.40 0.52
N THR A 121 13.91 4.93 0.32
CA THR A 121 15.14 4.43 0.93
C THR A 121 15.28 5.06 2.31
N PHE A 122 15.54 4.23 3.32
CA PHE A 122 15.77 4.66 4.69
C PHE A 122 17.24 4.44 5.05
N LYS A 123 17.67 5.06 6.16
CA LYS A 123 18.99 4.86 6.73
C LYS A 123 18.87 4.17 8.08
N TRP A 124 19.61 3.08 8.26
CA TRP A 124 19.85 2.47 9.55
C TRP A 124 21.25 2.75 10.04
N VAL A 125 21.39 2.82 11.36
CA VAL A 125 22.66 3.04 12.06
C VAL A 125 22.78 1.94 13.11
N ASN A 126 23.90 1.20 13.09
CA ASN A 126 24.17 0.17 14.11
C ASN A 126 24.82 0.78 15.37
N GLN A 127 25.15 -0.07 16.35
CA GLN A 127 25.77 0.36 17.62
C GLN A 127 27.16 1.00 17.41
N ASP A 128 27.87 0.61 16.35
CA ASP A 128 29.18 1.16 15.97
C ASP A 128 29.08 2.40 15.08
N SER A 129 27.89 3.02 14.98
CA SER A 129 27.61 4.21 14.15
C SER A 129 27.79 4.01 12.63
N GLN A 130 27.88 2.77 12.16
CA GLN A 130 27.94 2.45 10.73
C GLN A 130 26.57 2.63 10.08
N GLN A 131 26.55 3.19 8.86
CA GLN A 131 25.33 3.57 8.15
C GLN A 131 25.00 2.58 7.03
N PHE A 132 23.72 2.21 6.92
CA PHE A 132 23.22 1.27 5.92
C PHE A 132 21.96 1.82 5.25
N TRP A 133 21.92 1.79 3.92
CA TRP A 133 20.73 2.10 3.15
C TRP A 133 19.82 0.87 3.08
N VAL A 134 18.55 1.04 3.43
CA VAL A 134 17.57 -0.05 3.52
C VAL A 134 16.27 0.26 2.80
N LYS A 135 15.63 -0.78 2.27
CA LYS A 135 14.25 -0.77 1.76
C LYS A 135 13.42 -1.75 2.57
N TYR A 136 12.20 -1.37 2.93
CA TYR A 136 11.25 -2.24 3.64
C TYR A 136 10.40 -3.03 2.65
N HIS A 137 10.35 -4.35 2.82
CA HIS A 137 9.51 -5.28 2.05
C HIS A 137 8.69 -6.16 3.01
N PHE A 138 7.37 -6.08 2.92
CA PHE A 138 6.41 -6.91 3.65
C PHE A 138 5.74 -7.87 2.67
N ILE A 139 6.22 -9.11 2.59
CA ILE A 139 5.77 -10.09 1.60
C ILE A 139 4.66 -10.96 2.19
N SER A 140 3.48 -10.96 1.55
CA SER A 140 2.32 -11.70 2.06
C SER A 140 2.54 -13.21 2.02
N ASP A 141 2.16 -13.89 3.11
CA ASP A 141 2.14 -15.36 3.21
C ASP A 141 1.10 -15.99 2.29
N GLN A 142 0.05 -15.23 2.01
CA GLN A 142 -1.07 -15.68 1.18
C GLN A 142 -0.77 -15.52 -0.32
N GLY A 143 0.40 -14.98 -0.66
CA GLY A 143 0.81 -14.66 -2.02
C GLY A 143 0.09 -13.43 -2.58
N VAL A 144 0.49 -13.01 -3.77
CA VAL A 144 -0.15 -11.89 -4.48
C VAL A 144 -1.29 -12.43 -5.34
N LYS A 145 -2.51 -11.91 -5.16
CA LYS A 145 -3.69 -12.25 -5.96
C LYS A 145 -4.42 -10.98 -6.35
N ASN A 146 -4.85 -10.91 -7.61
CA ASN A 146 -5.47 -9.72 -8.21
C ASN A 146 -6.81 -10.09 -8.86
N MET A 147 -7.66 -9.08 -9.05
CA MET A 147 -8.90 -9.17 -9.82
C MET A 147 -8.64 -8.74 -11.26
N THR A 148 -9.38 -9.32 -12.20
CA THR A 148 -9.55 -8.72 -13.52
C THR A 148 -10.42 -7.46 -13.40
N ALA A 149 -10.36 -6.56 -14.38
CA ALA A 149 -11.20 -5.36 -14.40
C ALA A 149 -12.70 -5.70 -14.31
N LYS A 150 -13.16 -6.71 -15.06
CA LYS A 150 -14.55 -7.19 -15.03
C LYS A 150 -14.96 -7.75 -13.66
N ALA A 151 -14.06 -8.48 -12.99
CA ALA A 151 -14.34 -9.00 -11.66
C ALA A 151 -14.41 -7.87 -10.62
N ALA A 152 -13.52 -6.88 -10.71
CA ALA A 152 -13.51 -5.71 -9.84
C ALA A 152 -14.78 -4.86 -9.98
N GLU A 153 -15.27 -4.66 -11.22
CA GLU A 153 -16.53 -3.97 -11.51
C GLU A 153 -17.73 -4.73 -10.95
N LYS A 154 -17.80 -6.05 -11.18
CA LYS A 154 -18.87 -6.89 -10.62
C LYS A 154 -18.90 -6.82 -9.09
N ALA A 155 -17.74 -6.93 -8.46
CA ALA A 155 -17.62 -6.85 -7.00
C ALA A 155 -18.05 -5.46 -6.47
N MET A 156 -17.70 -4.39 -7.18
CA MET A 156 -18.12 -3.02 -6.83
C MET A 156 -19.64 -2.88 -6.77
N VAL A 157 -20.35 -3.40 -7.76
CA VAL A 157 -21.83 -3.36 -7.84
C VAL A 157 -22.47 -4.15 -6.70
N GLN A 158 -21.88 -5.30 -6.35
CA GLN A 158 -22.40 -6.15 -5.28
C GLN A 158 -22.12 -5.59 -3.89
N ASN A 159 -20.91 -5.10 -3.65
CA ASN A 159 -20.49 -4.56 -2.37
C ASN A 159 -19.26 -3.66 -2.51
N VAL A 160 -19.45 -2.37 -2.24
CA VAL A 160 -18.37 -1.37 -2.29
C VAL A 160 -17.28 -1.58 -1.24
N ASP A 161 -17.53 -2.35 -0.18
CA ASP A 161 -16.58 -2.69 0.90
C ASP A 161 -16.02 -4.12 0.79
N THR A 162 -15.98 -4.69 -0.42
CA THR A 162 -15.58 -6.10 -0.66
C THR A 162 -14.23 -6.47 -0.01
N CYS A 163 -13.20 -5.63 -0.14
CA CYS A 163 -11.87 -5.94 0.39
C CYS A 163 -11.83 -5.87 1.92
N LYS A 164 -12.46 -4.85 2.51
CA LYS A 164 -12.61 -4.70 3.98
C LYS A 164 -13.38 -5.88 4.57
N MET A 165 -14.53 -6.23 4.00
CA MET A 165 -15.36 -7.33 4.49
C MET A 165 -14.63 -8.67 4.39
N THR A 166 -13.95 -8.94 3.27
CA THR A 166 -13.14 -10.15 3.10
C THR A 166 -12.04 -10.23 4.16
N TYR A 167 -11.35 -9.11 4.43
CA TYR A 167 -10.33 -9.03 5.46
C TYR A 167 -10.90 -9.32 6.86
N MET A 168 -11.98 -8.64 7.24
CA MET A 168 -12.57 -8.75 8.58
C MET A 168 -13.16 -10.14 8.84
N THR A 169 -13.86 -10.73 7.88
CA THR A 169 -14.42 -12.09 8.00
C THR A 169 -13.31 -13.12 8.20
N GLN A 170 -12.23 -13.01 7.44
CA GLN A 170 -11.11 -13.95 7.54
C GLN A 170 -10.28 -13.74 8.81
N PHE A 171 -10.20 -12.51 9.31
CA PHE A 171 -9.58 -12.24 10.61
C PHE A 171 -10.38 -12.88 11.74
N LYS A 172 -11.71 -12.68 11.77
CA LYS A 172 -12.61 -13.31 12.75
C LYS A 172 -12.50 -14.85 12.72
N ASN A 173 -12.48 -15.44 11.53
CA ASN A 173 -12.37 -16.90 11.39
C ASN A 173 -11.01 -17.46 11.85
N LYS A 174 -9.95 -16.64 11.90
CA LYS A 174 -8.63 -17.01 12.45
C LYS A 174 -8.47 -16.73 13.94
N ILE A 175 -9.30 -15.90 14.58
CA ILE A 175 -9.27 -15.74 16.05
C ILE A 175 -9.57 -17.08 16.76
N ILE A 176 -10.20 -18.03 16.08
CA ILE A 176 -10.46 -19.39 16.60
C ILE A 176 -9.20 -20.29 16.56
N ARG A 177 -8.14 -19.94 15.80
CA ARG A 177 -6.90 -20.73 15.74
C ARG A 177 -5.69 -19.82 15.60
N HIS A 178 -4.85 -19.77 16.65
CA HIS A 178 -3.54 -19.11 16.68
C HIS A 178 -2.74 -19.37 15.40
N GLY A 179 -2.86 -18.47 14.42
CA GLY A 179 -2.28 -18.62 13.10
C GLY A 179 -1.10 -17.67 12.90
N PRO A 180 -0.11 -18.04 12.08
CA PRO A 180 1.12 -17.27 11.90
C PRO A 180 0.87 -15.86 11.34
N CYS A 181 1.82 -14.98 11.64
CA CYS A 181 1.92 -13.60 11.18
C CYS A 181 1.63 -13.50 9.66
N MET A 182 0.93 -12.46 9.19
CA MET A 182 0.47 -12.37 7.79
C MET A 182 1.59 -12.29 6.73
N PHE A 183 2.85 -12.12 7.14
CA PHE A 183 3.97 -11.84 6.24
C PHE A 183 5.16 -12.76 6.51
N LYS A 184 5.76 -13.26 5.44
CA LYS A 184 6.60 -14.49 5.43
C LYS A 184 7.94 -14.24 6.06
N SER A 185 8.34 -12.98 6.08
CA SER A 185 9.61 -12.49 6.56
C SER A 185 9.72 -11.01 6.23
N PHE A 186 10.37 -10.28 7.13
CA PHE A 186 10.96 -8.99 6.84
C PHE A 186 12.25 -9.25 6.05
N HIS A 187 12.21 -9.05 4.73
CA HIS A 187 13.39 -9.20 3.88
C HIS A 187 14.11 -7.87 3.75
N MET A 188 15.31 -7.81 4.32
CA MET A 188 16.22 -6.67 4.20
C MET A 188 17.14 -6.93 3.00
N LYS A 189 17.03 -6.10 1.96
CA LYS A 189 18.07 -6.01 0.94
C LYS A 189 18.95 -4.81 1.29
N LYS A 190 20.25 -5.04 1.40
CA LYS A 190 21.25 -3.97 1.31
C LYS A 190 21.08 -3.38 -0.09
N ALA A 191 20.80 -2.07 -0.16
CA ALA A 191 20.77 -1.36 -1.43
C ALA A 191 22.18 -1.32 -2.04
#